data_AF-A0A9P1M9N1-F1
#
_entry.id   AF-A0A9P1M9N1-F1
#
_cell.length_a   1.000
_cell.length_b   1.000
_cell.length_c   1.000
_cell.angle_alpha   90.00
_cell.angle_beta   90.00
_cell.angle_gamma   90.00
#
_symmetry.space_group_name_H-M   'P 1'
#
loop_
_entity.id
_entity.type
_entity.pdbx_description
1 polymer ?
#
loop_
_entity_poly.entity_id
_entity_poly.type
_entity_poly.pdbx_seq_one_letter_code
_entity_poly.pdbx_strand_id
1 'polypeptide(L)'
;MSIEAALAEAKALVAALESHDASNTAEHFKLLKQVDKVRSAIEQPYDTGLRWFENMSTAGALYVLIRLGALEKLPTGEGESISAAELARQANVDESVITRAMRILVANGIGVETASDVYASNPLAQVFQPLALGAFVCVCVDFLKTWGAFPEYAKTHQPEDLFDIKKSPFAFAAGHEGKTYYEVLDLDPEQRNWWNHTLQNMESNFPILDMFPFPSLKEQVEADTERPFIVDVGGGRGQALRAIRDHCGGSYGSKLILQDLPIPVKNAHVYFMRRLLHDFYNPVCVDILKNTASAMGPDSRLIVSDMLVPDRVEERTMTEFESIFAQAGLELVKVYESGLGRTIMLETSSEPSPDFRLRPCQQSPRRPPGFAAAPFCVRQEDPAPTEEETEELFNAFAKAFITDNNITEAFTYIAEDYINHNPLAQNGFMSAWNILSGIWGGISKTLIGTAYDADMSWVNYQASGLGTIVDRFRWEGGCIAEHWDQGERMPAATRQ
;
A
#
# COMPACT_ATOMS: atom_id res chain seq x y z
N MET A 1 -32.60 -11.80 -6.24
CA MET A 1 -32.68 -11.29 -7.62
C MET A 1 -34.14 -11.12 -7.99
N SER A 2 -34.56 -9.90 -8.30
CA SER A 2 -35.87 -9.67 -8.92
C SER A 2 -35.69 -8.66 -10.05
N ILE A 3 -36.39 -8.89 -11.16
CA ILE A 3 -36.46 -7.94 -12.28
C ILE A 3 -36.94 -6.57 -11.81
N GLU A 4 -37.73 -6.52 -10.73
CA GLU A 4 -38.17 -5.28 -10.09
C GLU A 4 -37.00 -4.46 -9.51
N ALA A 5 -36.02 -5.11 -8.87
CA ALA A 5 -34.82 -4.43 -8.39
C ALA A 5 -33.98 -3.89 -9.54
N ALA A 6 -33.81 -4.68 -10.61
CA ALA A 6 -33.10 -4.24 -11.82
C ALA A 6 -33.80 -3.04 -12.47
N LEU A 7 -35.13 -3.07 -12.55
CA LEU A 7 -35.93 -1.98 -13.10
C LEU A 7 -35.82 -0.70 -12.25
N ALA A 8 -35.78 -0.83 -10.92
CA ALA A 8 -35.58 0.30 -10.02
C ALA A 8 -34.20 0.95 -10.23
N GLU A 9 -33.13 0.15 -10.27
CA GLU A 9 -31.77 0.64 -10.51
C GLU A 9 -31.62 1.23 -11.92
N ALA A 10 -32.31 0.67 -12.92
CA ALA A 10 -32.31 1.17 -14.29
C ALA A 10 -33.04 2.51 -14.41
N LYS A 11 -34.16 2.71 -13.71
CA LYS A 11 -34.84 4.01 -13.63
C LYS A 11 -33.96 5.06 -12.96
N ALA A 12 -33.23 4.67 -11.91
CA ALA A 12 -32.27 5.57 -11.26
C ALA A 12 -31.10 5.93 -12.20
N LEU A 13 -30.62 4.97 -13.01
CA LEU A 13 -29.62 5.24 -14.05
C LEU A 13 -30.14 6.23 -15.09
N VAL A 14 -31.37 6.05 -15.59
CA VAL A 14 -31.99 6.97 -16.54
C VAL A 14 -32.08 8.38 -15.96
N ALA A 15 -32.60 8.52 -14.74
CA ALA A 15 -32.69 9.82 -14.08
C ALA A 15 -31.31 10.49 -13.91
N ALA A 16 -30.28 9.70 -13.56
CA ALA A 16 -28.91 10.20 -13.44
C ALA A 16 -28.33 10.65 -14.78
N LEU A 17 -28.63 9.94 -15.88
CA LEU A 17 -28.21 10.31 -17.23
C LEU A 17 -28.95 11.57 -17.73
N GLU A 18 -30.24 11.70 -17.43
CA GLU A 18 -31.04 12.89 -17.79
C GLU A 18 -30.54 14.14 -17.07
N SER A 19 -30.04 14.02 -15.84
CA SER A 19 -29.48 15.13 -15.07
C SER A 19 -27.98 15.33 -15.26
N HIS A 20 -27.31 14.50 -16.07
CA HIS A 20 -25.86 14.50 -16.15
C HIS A 20 -25.32 15.73 -16.88
N ASP A 21 -24.42 16.45 -16.23
CA ASP A 21 -23.61 17.49 -16.85
C ASP A 21 -22.34 16.85 -17.43
N ALA A 22 -22.25 16.80 -18.77
CA ALA A 22 -21.11 16.24 -19.49
C ALA A 22 -19.76 16.93 -19.19
N SER A 23 -19.78 18.12 -18.58
CA SER A 23 -18.57 18.80 -18.12
C SER A 23 -18.06 18.32 -16.75
N ASN A 24 -18.88 17.58 -15.99
CA ASN A 24 -18.55 17.09 -14.66
C ASN A 24 -18.02 15.64 -14.68
N THR A 25 -16.71 15.50 -14.87
CA THR A 25 -16.02 14.19 -14.95
C THR A 25 -16.09 13.38 -13.65
N ALA A 26 -16.34 14.00 -12.50
CA ALA A 26 -16.49 13.30 -11.22
C ALA A 26 -17.80 12.50 -11.12
N GLU A 27 -18.82 12.81 -11.94
CA GLU A 27 -20.08 12.05 -11.99
C GLU A 27 -19.99 10.80 -12.85
N HIS A 28 -19.03 10.72 -13.77
CA HIS A 28 -18.85 9.58 -14.66
C HIS A 28 -18.73 8.25 -13.90
N PHE A 29 -17.91 8.20 -12.85
CA PHE A 29 -17.75 7.00 -12.02
C PHE A 29 -19.02 6.63 -11.25
N LYS A 30 -19.86 7.62 -10.89
CA LYS A 30 -21.15 7.35 -10.26
C LYS A 30 -22.11 6.68 -11.23
N LEU A 31 -22.11 7.12 -12.51
CA LEU A 31 -22.90 6.49 -13.56
C LEU A 31 -22.46 5.05 -13.83
N LEU A 32 -21.16 4.78 -13.94
CA LEU A 32 -20.64 3.42 -14.10
C LEU A 32 -21.04 2.52 -12.93
N LYS A 33 -20.89 3.01 -11.69
CA LYS A 33 -21.33 2.27 -10.50
C LYS A 33 -22.84 1.98 -10.52
N GLN A 34 -23.63 2.89 -11.06
CA GLN A 34 -25.08 2.69 -11.22
C GLN A 34 -25.39 1.63 -12.29
N VAL A 35 -24.65 1.59 -13.41
CA VAL A 35 -24.71 0.48 -14.39
C VAL A 35 -24.39 -0.86 -13.74
N ASP A 36 -23.37 -0.90 -12.87
CA ASP A 36 -22.98 -2.13 -12.19
C ASP A 36 -24.07 -2.66 -11.25
N LYS A 37 -24.87 -1.79 -10.63
CA LYS A 37 -26.03 -2.21 -9.82
C LYS A 37 -27.13 -2.82 -10.69
N VAL A 38 -27.41 -2.21 -11.84
CA VAL A 38 -28.39 -2.77 -12.80
C VAL A 38 -27.95 -4.17 -13.22
N ARG A 39 -26.67 -4.33 -13.59
CA ARG A 39 -26.10 -5.63 -13.97
C ARG A 39 -26.18 -6.63 -12.82
N SER A 40 -25.75 -6.25 -11.63
CA SER A 40 -25.75 -7.13 -10.44
C SER A 40 -27.15 -7.59 -10.05
N ALA A 41 -28.20 -6.83 -10.39
CA ALA A 41 -29.58 -7.20 -10.12
C ALA A 41 -30.13 -8.30 -11.05
N ILE A 42 -29.54 -8.47 -12.25
CA ILE A 42 -29.97 -9.44 -13.27
C ILE A 42 -28.99 -10.63 -13.45
N GLU A 43 -27.71 -10.41 -13.18
CA GLU A 43 -26.63 -11.37 -13.43
C GLU A 43 -26.81 -12.64 -12.57
N GLN A 44 -26.81 -13.82 -13.20
CA GLN A 44 -26.78 -15.10 -12.49
C GLN A 44 -25.33 -15.48 -12.12
N PRO A 45 -25.12 -16.37 -11.13
CA PRO A 45 -23.77 -16.79 -10.75
C PRO A 45 -22.93 -17.35 -11.92
N TYR A 46 -23.57 -18.04 -12.87
CA TYR A 46 -22.90 -18.55 -14.06
C TYR A 46 -22.47 -17.43 -15.03
N ASP A 47 -23.32 -16.41 -15.20
CA ASP A 47 -23.03 -15.25 -16.05
C ASP A 47 -21.81 -14.49 -15.54
N THR A 48 -21.67 -14.35 -14.22
CA THR A 48 -20.49 -13.73 -13.59
C THR A 48 -19.20 -14.48 -13.96
N GLY A 49 -19.21 -15.81 -13.85
CA GLY A 49 -18.06 -16.64 -14.17
C GLY A 49 -17.70 -16.57 -15.65
N LEU A 50 -18.70 -16.60 -16.54
CA LEU A 50 -18.48 -16.47 -17.98
C LEU A 50 -17.89 -15.10 -18.34
N ARG A 51 -18.41 -14.02 -17.76
CA ARG A 51 -17.88 -12.67 -17.98
C ARG A 51 -16.42 -12.54 -17.51
N TRP A 52 -16.06 -13.15 -16.39
CA TRP A 52 -14.67 -13.17 -15.95
C TRP A 52 -13.79 -13.91 -16.96
N PHE A 53 -14.24 -15.07 -17.44
CA PHE A 53 -13.54 -15.84 -18.45
C PHE A 53 -13.38 -15.07 -19.77
N GLU A 54 -14.42 -14.39 -20.23
CA GLU A 54 -14.40 -13.53 -21.41
C GLU A 54 -13.39 -12.39 -21.24
N ASN A 55 -13.45 -11.65 -20.13
CA ASN A 55 -12.52 -10.56 -19.84
C ASN A 55 -11.06 -11.03 -19.80
N MET A 56 -10.79 -12.16 -19.15
CA MET A 56 -9.44 -12.76 -19.10
C MET A 56 -8.98 -13.20 -20.49
N SER A 57 -9.89 -13.77 -21.29
CA SER A 57 -9.58 -14.20 -22.66
C SER A 57 -9.26 -13.00 -23.57
N THR A 58 -10.00 -11.91 -23.45
CA THR A 58 -9.75 -10.66 -24.17
C THR A 58 -8.42 -10.04 -23.78
N ALA A 59 -8.12 -9.98 -22.48
CA ALA A 59 -6.82 -9.52 -21.99
C ALA A 59 -5.66 -10.41 -22.50
N GLY A 60 -5.85 -11.73 -22.51
CA GLY A 60 -4.89 -12.68 -23.07
C GLY A 60 -4.68 -12.53 -24.57
N ALA A 61 -5.74 -12.29 -25.34
CA ALA A 61 -5.66 -12.04 -26.78
C ALA A 61 -4.92 -10.73 -27.11
N LEU A 62 -5.23 -9.65 -26.38
CA LEU A 62 -4.49 -8.38 -26.48
C LEU A 62 -3.02 -8.59 -26.14
N TYR A 63 -2.73 -9.28 -25.03
CA TYR A 63 -1.37 -9.56 -24.59
C TYR A 63 -0.57 -10.28 -25.67
N VAL A 64 -1.09 -11.39 -26.22
CA VAL A 64 -0.41 -12.14 -27.29
C VAL A 64 -0.14 -11.24 -28.50
N LEU A 65 -1.14 -10.51 -28.98
CA LEU A 65 -0.99 -9.70 -30.20
C LEU A 65 -0.07 -8.49 -30.00
N ILE A 66 -0.01 -7.91 -28.80
CA ILE A 66 0.93 -6.84 -28.46
C ILE A 66 2.36 -7.41 -28.34
N ARG A 67 2.56 -8.50 -27.58
CA ARG A 67 3.88 -9.15 -27.42
C ARG A 67 4.49 -9.63 -28.73
N LEU A 68 3.65 -9.96 -29.71
CA LEU A 68 4.08 -10.39 -31.04
C LEU A 68 4.25 -9.22 -32.03
N GLY A 69 3.99 -7.98 -31.60
CA GLY A 69 3.99 -6.79 -32.46
C GLY A 69 2.99 -6.90 -33.60
N ALA A 70 1.90 -7.65 -33.43
CA ALA A 70 0.86 -7.86 -34.44
C ALA A 70 -0.25 -6.80 -34.35
N LEU A 71 -0.61 -6.35 -33.15
CA LEU A 71 -1.70 -5.37 -32.96
C LEU A 71 -1.39 -4.01 -33.61
N GLU A 72 -0.12 -3.58 -33.55
CA GLU A 72 0.35 -2.31 -34.15
C GLU A 72 0.41 -2.33 -35.68
N LYS A 73 0.34 -3.52 -36.29
CA LYS A 73 0.33 -3.71 -37.74
C LYS A 73 -1.08 -3.69 -38.33
N LEU A 74 -2.12 -3.56 -37.50
CA LEU A 74 -3.49 -3.40 -37.99
C LEU A 74 -3.62 -2.06 -38.75
N PRO A 75 -3.99 -2.07 -40.04
CA PRO A 75 -4.11 -0.86 -40.82
C PRO A 75 -5.18 0.08 -40.27
N THR A 76 -4.91 1.38 -40.32
CA THR A 76 -5.84 2.44 -39.87
C THR A 76 -6.47 3.22 -41.03
N GLY A 77 -5.95 3.06 -42.25
CA GLY A 77 -6.49 3.70 -43.44
C GLY A 77 -7.87 3.17 -43.81
N GLU A 78 -8.73 4.06 -44.31
CA GLU A 78 -10.07 3.69 -44.75
C GLU A 78 -9.99 2.66 -45.89
N GLY A 79 -10.62 1.50 -45.71
CA GLY A 79 -10.60 0.40 -46.69
C GLY A 79 -9.32 -0.44 -46.68
N GLU A 80 -8.32 -0.11 -45.84
CA GLU A 80 -7.12 -0.92 -45.68
C GLU A 80 -7.37 -2.09 -44.72
N SER A 81 -6.77 -3.24 -45.00
CA SER A 81 -6.86 -4.43 -44.15
C SER A 81 -5.65 -5.34 -44.37
N ILE A 82 -5.41 -6.26 -43.44
CA ILE A 82 -4.28 -7.19 -43.44
C ILE A 82 -4.77 -8.60 -43.12
N SER A 83 -4.24 -9.62 -43.80
CA SER A 83 -4.62 -11.01 -43.53
C SER A 83 -3.94 -11.55 -42.28
N ALA A 84 -4.57 -12.54 -41.63
CA ALA A 84 -3.99 -13.27 -40.52
C ALA A 84 -2.66 -13.94 -40.92
N ALA A 85 -2.60 -14.53 -42.11
CA ALA A 85 -1.39 -15.13 -42.68
C ALA A 85 -0.23 -14.12 -42.76
N GLU A 86 -0.50 -12.88 -43.20
CA GLU A 86 0.53 -11.85 -43.31
C GLU A 86 0.97 -11.33 -41.94
N LEU A 87 0.03 -11.10 -41.01
CA LEU A 87 0.35 -10.77 -39.63
C LEU A 87 1.21 -11.86 -38.98
N ALA A 88 0.85 -13.14 -39.17
CA ALA A 88 1.56 -14.29 -38.61
C ALA A 88 2.98 -14.41 -39.19
N ARG A 89 3.14 -14.18 -40.49
CA ARG A 89 4.45 -14.11 -41.16
C ARG A 89 5.31 -12.99 -40.57
N GLN A 90 4.73 -11.81 -40.34
CA GLN A 90 5.46 -10.67 -39.76
C GLN A 90 5.74 -10.82 -38.26
N ALA A 91 4.97 -11.62 -37.54
CA ALA A 91 5.14 -11.93 -36.12
C ALA A 91 5.96 -13.22 -35.89
N ASN A 92 6.32 -13.95 -36.96
CA ASN A 92 7.00 -15.23 -36.91
C ASN A 92 6.28 -16.27 -36.02
N VAL A 93 4.96 -16.40 -36.21
CA VAL A 93 4.11 -17.39 -35.52
C VAL A 93 3.24 -18.15 -36.52
N ASP A 94 2.64 -19.23 -36.06
CA ASP A 94 1.61 -19.93 -36.84
C ASP A 94 0.35 -19.05 -37.01
N GLU A 95 -0.27 -19.12 -38.18
CA GLU A 95 -1.48 -18.36 -38.51
C GLU A 95 -2.63 -18.59 -37.51
N SER A 96 -2.72 -19.80 -36.93
CA SER A 96 -3.74 -20.11 -35.92
C SER A 96 -3.61 -19.25 -34.66
N VAL A 97 -2.43 -18.74 -34.34
CA VAL A 97 -2.22 -17.84 -33.18
C VAL A 97 -2.91 -16.50 -33.42
N ILE A 98 -2.69 -15.92 -34.61
CA ILE A 98 -3.28 -14.63 -34.98
C ILE A 98 -4.79 -14.76 -35.14
N THR A 99 -5.27 -15.74 -35.91
CA THR A 99 -6.71 -15.92 -36.17
C THR A 99 -7.50 -16.11 -34.88
N ARG A 100 -7.01 -16.94 -33.93
CA ARG A 100 -7.70 -17.17 -32.65
C ARG A 100 -7.72 -15.92 -31.77
N ALA A 101 -6.61 -15.19 -31.68
CA ALA A 101 -6.55 -13.97 -30.88
C ALA A 101 -7.44 -12.86 -31.49
N MET A 102 -7.36 -12.64 -32.80
CA MET A 102 -8.17 -11.62 -33.48
C MET A 102 -9.67 -11.93 -33.42
N ARG A 103 -10.10 -13.19 -33.51
CA ARG A 103 -11.52 -13.57 -33.33
C ARG A 103 -12.06 -13.16 -31.96
N ILE A 104 -11.27 -13.33 -30.89
CA ILE A 104 -11.63 -12.89 -29.54
C ILE A 104 -11.75 -11.36 -29.51
N LEU A 105 -10.77 -10.64 -30.08
CA LEU A 105 -10.79 -9.18 -30.11
C LEU A 105 -11.99 -8.62 -30.89
N VAL A 106 -12.22 -9.11 -32.10
CA VAL A 106 -13.35 -8.68 -32.95
C VAL A 106 -14.69 -8.98 -32.29
N ALA A 107 -14.84 -10.13 -31.63
CA ALA A 107 -16.06 -10.45 -30.86
C ALA A 107 -16.32 -9.47 -29.72
N ASN A 108 -15.27 -8.85 -29.18
CA ASN A 108 -15.34 -7.81 -28.14
C ASN A 108 -15.30 -6.38 -28.73
N GLY A 109 -15.46 -6.24 -30.04
CA GLY A 109 -15.49 -4.94 -30.74
C GLY A 109 -14.11 -4.28 -30.91
N ILE A 110 -13.02 -5.00 -30.66
CA ILE A 110 -11.65 -4.51 -30.83
C ILE A 110 -11.16 -4.94 -32.23
N GLY A 111 -11.10 -3.98 -33.15
CA GLY A 111 -10.80 -4.23 -34.56
C GLY A 111 -12.04 -4.72 -35.34
N VAL A 112 -11.86 -4.93 -36.64
CA VAL A 112 -12.91 -5.39 -37.56
C VAL A 112 -12.37 -6.49 -38.44
N GLU A 113 -13.16 -7.54 -38.65
CA GLU A 113 -12.91 -8.55 -39.69
C GLU A 113 -13.61 -8.11 -40.99
N THR A 114 -12.84 -7.71 -41.99
CA THR A 114 -13.36 -7.17 -43.27
C THR A 114 -13.63 -8.26 -44.30
N ALA A 115 -12.97 -9.42 -44.15
CA ALA A 115 -13.21 -10.67 -44.85
C ALA A 115 -12.68 -11.83 -43.98
N SER A 116 -12.96 -13.09 -44.33
CA SER A 116 -12.50 -14.26 -43.55
C SER A 116 -11.00 -14.17 -43.25
N ASP A 117 -10.66 -14.07 -41.96
CA ASP A 117 -9.29 -13.96 -41.46
C ASP A 117 -8.50 -12.75 -42.04
N VAL A 118 -9.21 -11.65 -42.35
CA VAL A 118 -8.66 -10.38 -42.81
C VAL A 118 -9.17 -9.26 -41.92
N TYR A 119 -8.26 -8.47 -41.35
CA TYR A 119 -8.55 -7.56 -40.26
C TYR A 119 -8.13 -6.11 -40.55
N ALA A 120 -8.85 -5.18 -39.94
CA ALA A 120 -8.54 -3.75 -39.93
C ALA A 120 -8.68 -3.18 -38.51
N SER A 121 -8.05 -2.05 -38.25
CA SER A 121 -8.23 -1.33 -37.00
C SER A 121 -9.59 -0.62 -36.93
N ASN A 122 -10.09 -0.38 -35.71
CA ASN A 122 -11.18 0.55 -35.43
C ASN A 122 -10.79 1.50 -34.27
N PRO A 123 -11.62 2.48 -33.88
CA PRO A 123 -11.28 3.40 -32.79
C PRO A 123 -10.95 2.70 -31.46
N LEU A 124 -11.62 1.59 -31.13
CA LEU A 124 -11.36 0.86 -29.89
C LEU A 124 -10.02 0.10 -29.93
N ALA A 125 -9.65 -0.50 -31.06
CA ALA A 125 -8.33 -1.10 -31.24
C ALA A 125 -7.20 -0.06 -31.10
N GLN A 126 -7.44 1.19 -31.53
CA GLN A 126 -6.46 2.27 -31.37
C GLN A 126 -6.23 2.65 -29.90
N VAL A 127 -7.26 2.57 -29.05
CA VAL A 127 -7.12 2.78 -27.60
C VAL A 127 -6.16 1.78 -26.97
N PHE A 128 -6.15 0.53 -27.46
CA PHE A 128 -5.32 -0.55 -26.94
C PHE A 128 -3.97 -0.73 -27.64
N GLN A 129 -3.55 0.22 -28.48
CA GLN A 129 -2.20 0.21 -29.06
C GLN A 129 -1.13 0.17 -27.97
N PRO A 130 0.06 -0.43 -28.23
CA PRO A 130 1.06 -0.71 -27.20
C PRO A 130 1.46 0.51 -26.35
N LEU A 131 1.65 1.68 -26.97
CA LEU A 131 2.03 2.91 -26.25
C LEU A 131 0.85 3.69 -25.64
N ALA A 132 -0.38 3.24 -25.86
CA ALA A 132 -1.60 3.75 -25.25
C ALA A 132 -2.01 2.88 -24.04
N LEU A 133 -3.24 2.34 -24.01
CA LEU A 133 -3.65 1.42 -22.93
C LEU A 133 -3.09 -0.01 -23.08
N GLY A 134 -2.48 -0.35 -24.22
CA GLY A 134 -1.92 -1.68 -24.47
C GLY A 134 -0.82 -2.07 -23.47
N ALA A 135 0.09 -1.14 -23.14
CA ALA A 135 1.11 -1.35 -22.12
C ALA A 135 0.51 -1.64 -20.73
N PHE A 136 -0.59 -0.96 -20.38
CA PHE A 136 -1.27 -1.21 -19.10
C PHE A 136 -1.85 -2.62 -19.04
N VAL A 137 -2.51 -3.07 -20.12
CA VAL A 137 -3.00 -4.45 -20.23
C VAL A 137 -1.86 -5.45 -20.09
N CYS A 138 -0.70 -5.19 -20.70
CA CYS A 138 0.45 -6.09 -20.59
C CYS A 138 0.98 -6.20 -19.16
N VAL A 139 1.12 -5.07 -18.46
CA VAL A 139 1.51 -5.05 -17.05
C VAL A 139 0.49 -5.81 -16.18
N CYS A 140 -0.81 -5.62 -16.41
CA CYS A 140 -1.85 -6.36 -15.69
C CYS A 140 -1.76 -7.88 -15.91
N VAL A 141 -1.55 -8.32 -17.15
CA VAL A 141 -1.42 -9.75 -17.47
C VAL A 141 -0.13 -10.35 -16.87
N ASP A 142 0.95 -9.58 -16.77
CA ASP A 142 2.15 -10.03 -16.05
C ASP A 142 1.89 -10.19 -14.55
N PHE A 143 1.08 -9.33 -13.92
CA PHE A 143 0.62 -9.54 -12.54
C PHE A 143 -0.27 -10.78 -12.40
N LEU A 144 -1.09 -11.12 -13.40
CA LEU A 144 -1.90 -12.35 -13.37
C LEU A 144 -1.03 -13.61 -13.25
N LYS A 145 0.18 -13.61 -13.83
CA LYS A 145 1.14 -14.72 -13.66
C LYS A 145 1.56 -14.86 -12.19
N THR A 146 1.82 -13.73 -11.53
CA THR A 146 2.16 -13.68 -10.11
C THR A 146 1.01 -14.19 -9.25
N TRP A 147 -0.22 -13.73 -9.49
CA TRP A 147 -1.39 -14.20 -8.76
C TRP A 147 -1.67 -15.68 -8.99
N GLY A 148 -1.46 -16.18 -10.21
CA GLY A 148 -1.58 -17.60 -10.53
C GLY A 148 -0.55 -18.47 -9.81
N ALA A 149 0.66 -17.96 -9.60
CA ALA A 149 1.73 -18.64 -8.87
C ALA A 149 1.61 -18.50 -7.34
N PHE A 150 0.86 -17.50 -6.85
CA PHE A 150 0.77 -17.16 -5.43
C PHE A 150 0.34 -18.33 -4.52
N PRO A 151 -0.63 -19.20 -4.89
CA PRO A 151 -0.97 -20.36 -4.07
C PRO A 151 0.18 -21.35 -3.87
N GLU A 152 1.09 -21.46 -4.85
CA GLU A 152 2.26 -22.33 -4.72
C GLU A 152 3.36 -21.64 -3.92
N TYR A 153 3.58 -20.35 -4.16
CA TYR A 153 4.48 -19.53 -3.35
C TYR A 153 4.13 -19.65 -1.85
N ALA A 154 2.86 -19.44 -1.50
CA ALA A 154 2.38 -19.48 -0.12
C ALA A 154 2.51 -20.87 0.55
N LYS A 155 2.56 -21.96 -0.23
CA LYS A 155 2.79 -23.32 0.31
C LYS A 155 4.28 -23.64 0.52
N THR A 156 5.14 -22.98 -0.24
CA THR A 156 6.57 -23.31 -0.33
C THR A 156 7.46 -22.35 0.47
N HIS A 157 6.94 -21.18 0.83
CA HIS A 157 7.65 -20.12 1.55
C HIS A 157 7.11 -19.93 2.96
N GLN A 158 7.95 -19.36 3.83
CA GLN A 158 7.48 -18.92 5.14
C GLN A 158 6.70 -17.61 5.02
N PRO A 159 5.72 -17.33 5.90
CA PRO A 159 4.96 -16.07 5.86
C PRO A 159 5.86 -14.82 5.86
N GLU A 160 6.99 -14.87 6.57
CA GLU A 160 7.93 -13.75 6.71
C GLU A 160 8.69 -13.45 5.40
N ASP A 161 8.78 -14.42 4.49
CA ASP A 161 9.44 -14.23 3.19
C ASP A 161 8.72 -13.16 2.33
N LEU A 162 7.43 -12.88 2.59
CA LEU A 162 6.69 -11.78 1.96
C LEU A 162 7.31 -10.40 2.22
N PHE A 163 8.06 -10.24 3.32
CA PHE A 163 8.69 -8.97 3.68
C PHE A 163 10.13 -8.87 3.19
N ASP A 164 10.68 -9.92 2.59
CA ASP A 164 11.99 -9.86 1.92
C ASP A 164 11.79 -9.42 0.47
N ILE A 165 12.29 -8.23 0.13
CA ILE A 165 12.20 -7.67 -1.23
C ILE A 165 12.83 -8.57 -2.30
N LYS A 166 13.70 -9.50 -1.94
CA LYS A 166 14.35 -10.45 -2.84
C LYS A 166 13.62 -11.80 -2.94
N LYS A 167 12.58 -12.01 -2.16
CA LYS A 167 11.72 -13.20 -2.19
C LYS A 167 10.28 -12.88 -2.60
N SER A 168 10.07 -11.76 -3.30
CA SER A 168 8.72 -11.37 -3.70
C SER A 168 8.02 -12.47 -4.52
N PRO A 169 6.70 -12.66 -4.38
CA PRO A 169 5.93 -13.60 -5.21
C PRO A 169 6.10 -13.37 -6.71
N PHE A 170 6.35 -12.11 -7.12
CA PHE A 170 6.65 -11.75 -8.51
C PHE A 170 7.96 -12.37 -8.99
N ALA A 171 9.04 -12.24 -8.20
CA ALA A 171 10.32 -12.85 -8.53
C ALA A 171 10.24 -14.39 -8.54
N PHE A 172 9.47 -14.98 -7.63
CA PHE A 172 9.15 -16.41 -7.66
C PHE A 172 8.43 -16.83 -8.94
N ALA A 173 7.36 -16.15 -9.31
CA ALA A 173 6.59 -16.45 -10.52
C ALA A 173 7.44 -16.32 -11.80
N ALA A 174 8.44 -15.43 -11.79
CA ALA A 174 9.39 -15.24 -12.88
C ALA A 174 10.58 -16.22 -12.84
N GLY A 175 10.73 -17.06 -11.80
CA GLY A 175 11.89 -17.95 -11.64
C GLY A 175 13.19 -17.23 -11.32
N HIS A 176 13.11 -16.06 -10.68
CA HIS A 176 14.23 -15.15 -10.45
C HIS A 176 14.33 -14.67 -8.99
N GLU A 177 13.90 -15.49 -8.04
CA GLU A 177 14.14 -15.22 -6.61
C GLU A 177 15.61 -14.94 -6.30
N GLY A 178 15.83 -14.09 -5.31
CA GLY A 178 17.12 -13.47 -5.01
C GLY A 178 17.30 -12.11 -5.70
N LYS A 179 16.44 -11.76 -6.67
CA LYS A 179 16.34 -10.41 -7.26
C LYS A 179 15.14 -9.67 -6.71
N THR A 180 15.27 -8.35 -6.61
CA THR A 180 14.15 -7.44 -6.36
C THR A 180 13.21 -7.39 -7.56
N TYR A 181 11.98 -6.91 -7.33
CA TYR A 181 10.99 -6.68 -8.38
C TYR A 181 11.56 -5.91 -9.59
N TYR A 182 12.29 -4.82 -9.32
CA TYR A 182 12.89 -3.97 -10.35
C TYR A 182 14.03 -4.67 -11.11
N GLU A 183 14.88 -5.41 -10.41
CA GLU A 183 15.94 -6.20 -11.05
C GLU A 183 15.38 -7.31 -11.95
N VAL A 184 14.20 -7.86 -11.63
CA VAL A 184 13.51 -8.82 -12.51
C VAL A 184 12.94 -8.11 -13.74
N LEU A 185 12.31 -6.94 -13.58
CA LEU A 185 11.80 -6.16 -14.72
C LEU A 185 12.92 -5.74 -15.70
N ASP A 186 14.11 -5.42 -15.18
CA ASP A 186 15.25 -5.00 -16.01
C ASP A 186 15.83 -6.15 -16.86
N LEU A 187 15.41 -7.41 -16.64
CA LEU A 187 15.81 -8.55 -17.48
C LEU A 187 15.15 -8.55 -18.86
N ASP A 188 13.98 -7.91 -19.00
CA ASP A 188 13.25 -7.75 -20.26
C ASP A 188 13.10 -6.24 -20.56
N PRO A 189 14.01 -5.65 -21.38
CA PRO A 189 13.96 -4.23 -21.70
C PRO A 189 12.65 -3.77 -22.33
N GLU A 190 11.95 -4.66 -23.05
CA GLU A 190 10.65 -4.37 -23.64
C GLU A 190 9.58 -4.26 -22.55
N GLN A 191 9.54 -5.22 -21.63
CA GLN A 191 8.67 -5.19 -20.44
C GLN A 191 8.94 -3.95 -19.58
N ARG A 192 10.21 -3.62 -19.35
CA ARG A 192 10.61 -2.41 -18.61
C ARG A 192 10.12 -1.14 -19.30
N ASN A 193 10.18 -1.09 -20.63
CA ASN A 193 9.67 0.05 -21.39
C ASN A 193 8.15 0.19 -21.26
N TRP A 194 7.38 -0.90 -21.36
CA TRP A 194 5.93 -0.84 -21.16
C TRP A 194 5.54 -0.45 -19.75
N TRP A 195 6.21 -0.99 -18.71
CA TRP A 195 5.98 -0.57 -17.34
C TRP A 195 6.17 0.96 -17.19
N ASN A 196 7.22 1.52 -17.81
CA ASN A 196 7.46 2.96 -17.79
C ASN A 196 6.35 3.75 -18.51
N HIS A 197 5.88 3.27 -19.66
CA HIS A 197 4.79 3.90 -20.40
C HIS A 197 3.46 3.83 -19.65
N THR A 198 3.17 2.71 -18.98
CA THR A 198 2.01 2.55 -18.13
C THR A 198 2.01 3.59 -17.00
N LEU A 199 3.13 3.77 -16.29
CA LEU A 199 3.22 4.78 -15.25
C LEU A 199 3.02 6.21 -15.77
N GLN A 200 3.52 6.53 -16.96
CA GLN A 200 3.29 7.81 -17.62
C GLN A 200 1.81 8.01 -17.97
N ASN A 201 1.17 7.03 -18.62
CA ASN A 201 -0.23 7.13 -19.04
C ASN A 201 -1.20 7.16 -17.84
N MET A 202 -0.82 6.57 -16.70
CA MET A 202 -1.61 6.69 -15.47
C MET A 202 -1.66 8.12 -14.91
N GLU A 203 -0.70 9.00 -15.22
CA GLU A 203 -0.72 10.39 -14.78
C GLU A 203 -1.94 11.15 -15.32
N SER A 204 -2.20 11.05 -16.64
CA SER A 204 -3.34 11.71 -17.28
C SER A 204 -4.70 11.28 -16.71
N ASN A 205 -4.75 10.08 -16.10
CA ASN A 205 -5.95 9.52 -15.49
C ASN A 205 -6.04 9.76 -13.97
N PHE A 206 -4.93 10.15 -13.33
CA PHE A 206 -4.82 10.41 -11.90
C PHE A 206 -3.97 11.68 -11.67
N PRO A 207 -4.56 12.86 -11.91
CA PRO A 207 -3.85 14.12 -11.96
C PRO A 207 -3.21 14.47 -10.62
N ILE A 208 -2.05 15.10 -10.72
CA ILE A 208 -1.17 15.50 -9.62
C ILE A 208 -1.46 16.93 -9.13
N LEU A 209 -2.24 17.66 -9.92
CA LEU A 209 -2.58 19.06 -9.70
C LEU A 209 -3.85 19.17 -8.83
N ASP A 210 -4.14 20.38 -8.37
CA ASP A 210 -5.35 20.75 -7.60
C ASP A 210 -5.46 20.18 -6.17
N MET A 211 -4.54 19.30 -5.75
CA MET A 211 -4.39 18.88 -4.34
C MET A 211 -3.48 19.85 -3.57
N PHE A 212 -2.17 19.79 -3.81
CA PHE A 212 -1.21 20.72 -3.19
C PHE A 212 -1.10 22.01 -4.01
N PRO A 213 -1.18 23.20 -3.38
CA PRO A 213 -1.15 24.47 -4.09
C PRO A 213 0.28 24.88 -4.47
N PHE A 214 0.94 24.15 -5.38
CA PHE A 214 2.30 24.47 -5.84
C PHE A 214 2.54 25.95 -6.20
N PRO A 215 1.56 26.69 -6.79
CA PRO A 215 1.72 28.11 -7.05
C PRO A 215 1.93 28.99 -5.80
N SER A 216 1.48 28.55 -4.63
CA SER A 216 1.66 29.30 -3.38
C SER A 216 3.11 29.37 -2.91
N LEU A 217 4.01 28.54 -3.46
CA LEU A 217 5.43 28.54 -3.10
C LEU A 217 6.25 29.61 -3.84
N LYS A 218 5.65 30.35 -4.77
CA LYS A 218 6.35 31.32 -5.63
C LYS A 218 7.26 32.27 -4.87
N GLU A 219 6.72 33.00 -3.89
CA GLU A 219 7.50 33.99 -3.13
C GLU A 219 8.66 33.36 -2.35
N GLN A 220 8.45 32.15 -1.80
CA GLN A 220 9.49 31.42 -1.06
C GLN A 220 10.62 30.96 -1.99
N VAL A 221 10.29 30.50 -3.19
CA VAL A 221 11.27 30.01 -4.17
C VAL A 221 12.04 31.16 -4.83
N GLU A 222 11.36 32.26 -5.15
CA GLU A 222 12.00 33.46 -5.71
C GLU A 222 12.96 34.13 -4.71
N ALA A 223 12.73 33.94 -3.40
CA ALA A 223 13.61 34.46 -2.36
C ALA A 223 14.97 33.76 -2.28
N ASP A 224 15.08 32.51 -2.73
CA ASP A 224 16.33 31.74 -2.76
C ASP A 224 16.40 30.81 -3.99
N THR A 225 16.71 31.40 -5.14
CA THR A 225 16.74 30.66 -6.41
C THR A 225 17.89 29.64 -6.54
N GLU A 226 18.91 29.72 -5.67
CA GLU A 226 19.98 28.71 -5.63
C GLU A 226 19.50 27.41 -4.97
N ARG A 227 18.53 27.53 -4.05
CA ARG A 227 17.84 26.42 -3.43
C ARG A 227 16.88 25.76 -4.42
N PRO A 228 16.93 24.43 -4.61
CA PRO A 228 16.02 23.75 -5.54
C PRO A 228 14.56 23.92 -5.14
N PHE A 229 13.70 24.24 -6.11
CA PHE A 229 12.26 24.34 -5.92
C PHE A 229 11.67 23.00 -5.49
N ILE A 230 11.94 21.94 -6.25
CA ILE A 230 11.36 20.62 -5.98
C ILE A 230 12.31 19.51 -6.42
N VAL A 231 12.37 18.45 -5.60
CA VAL A 231 13.05 17.19 -5.87
C VAL A 231 12.00 16.08 -5.96
N ASP A 232 11.85 15.48 -7.14
CA ASP A 232 10.94 14.35 -7.40
C ASP A 232 11.69 13.03 -7.16
N VAL A 233 11.44 12.44 -5.98
CA VAL A 233 12.12 11.23 -5.48
C VAL A 233 11.41 10.00 -6.03
N GLY A 234 12.10 9.21 -6.84
CA GLY A 234 11.48 8.08 -7.56
C GLY A 234 10.56 8.54 -8.70
N GLY A 235 10.78 9.74 -9.25
CA GLY A 235 9.90 10.38 -10.23
C GLY A 235 9.83 9.74 -11.62
N GLY A 236 10.53 8.62 -11.85
CA GLY A 236 10.57 7.93 -13.13
C GLY A 236 11.15 8.80 -14.26
N ARG A 237 10.33 9.21 -15.23
CA ARG A 237 10.76 10.09 -16.35
C ARG A 237 10.54 11.59 -16.07
N GLY A 238 10.17 11.96 -14.84
CA GLY A 238 9.99 13.34 -14.39
C GLY A 238 8.72 14.00 -14.91
N GLN A 239 7.70 13.20 -15.21
CA GLN A 239 6.41 13.67 -15.68
C GLN A 239 5.69 14.57 -14.66
N ALA A 240 5.85 14.29 -13.36
CA ALA A 240 5.28 15.13 -12.30
C ALA A 240 5.91 16.53 -12.28
N LEU A 241 7.24 16.62 -12.43
CA LEU A 241 7.94 17.90 -12.55
C LEU A 241 7.46 18.74 -13.74
N ARG A 242 7.11 18.10 -14.86
CA ARG A 242 6.58 18.79 -16.04
C ARG A 242 5.21 19.39 -15.74
N ALA A 243 4.29 18.59 -15.19
CA ALA A 243 2.96 19.05 -14.82
C ALA A 243 3.01 20.20 -13.80
N ILE A 244 3.85 20.09 -12.76
CA ILE A 244 4.02 21.13 -11.74
C ILE A 244 4.59 22.41 -12.35
N ARG A 245 5.64 22.31 -13.17
CA ARG A 245 6.22 23.47 -13.87
C ARG A 245 5.19 24.19 -14.73
N ASP A 246 4.43 23.45 -15.52
CA ASP A 246 3.46 24.03 -16.46
C ASP A 246 2.31 24.69 -15.68
N HIS A 247 1.87 24.08 -14.57
CA HIS A 247 0.88 24.66 -13.64
C HIS A 247 1.39 25.93 -12.94
N CYS A 248 2.68 25.98 -12.61
CA CYS A 248 3.33 27.14 -11.99
C CYS A 248 3.73 28.24 -13.00
N GLY A 249 3.57 28.01 -14.31
CA GLY A 249 4.04 28.93 -15.35
C GLY A 249 5.57 29.02 -15.45
N GLY A 250 6.30 28.03 -14.93
CA GLY A 250 7.77 28.00 -14.90
C GLY A 250 8.33 27.34 -13.63
N SER A 251 9.62 27.57 -13.34
CA SER A 251 10.31 27.06 -12.15
C SER A 251 10.63 28.15 -11.12
N TYR A 252 10.05 29.34 -11.29
CA TYR A 252 10.36 30.54 -10.48
C TYR A 252 11.86 30.90 -10.46
N GLY A 253 12.59 30.57 -11.52
CA GLY A 253 14.03 30.81 -11.61
C GLY A 253 14.90 29.77 -10.88
N SER A 254 14.30 28.76 -10.26
CA SER A 254 15.01 27.71 -9.51
C SER A 254 15.07 26.38 -10.29
N LYS A 255 15.82 25.41 -9.73
CA LYS A 255 16.04 24.05 -10.26
C LYS A 255 14.85 23.13 -9.93
N LEU A 256 14.40 22.37 -10.93
CA LEU A 256 13.52 21.21 -10.79
C LEU A 256 14.39 19.95 -10.91
N ILE A 257 14.45 19.11 -9.88
CA ILE A 257 15.37 17.98 -9.86
C ILE A 257 14.60 16.67 -9.88
N LEU A 258 14.87 15.85 -10.88
CA LEU A 258 14.44 14.46 -10.91
C LEU A 258 15.51 13.63 -10.22
N GLN A 259 15.14 12.93 -9.15
CA GLN A 259 16.06 12.09 -8.39
C GLN A 259 15.65 10.62 -8.51
N ASP A 260 16.57 9.83 -9.06
CA ASP A 260 16.65 8.38 -8.91
C ASP A 260 18.01 8.06 -8.25
N LEU A 261 18.15 6.92 -7.55
CA LEU A 261 19.28 6.55 -6.65
C LEU A 261 20.69 7.02 -7.13
N PRO A 262 21.70 7.33 -6.26
CA PRO A 262 21.80 7.05 -4.82
C PRO A 262 22.17 8.26 -3.90
N ILE A 263 22.20 9.51 -4.39
CA ILE A 263 22.60 10.67 -3.55
C ILE A 263 21.43 11.64 -3.39
N PRO A 264 20.96 11.89 -2.15
CA PRO A 264 19.88 12.84 -1.91
C PRO A 264 20.36 14.28 -2.12
N VAL A 265 19.60 15.04 -2.91
CA VAL A 265 19.76 16.49 -3.02
C VAL A 265 19.47 17.09 -1.65
N LYS A 266 20.31 18.02 -1.19
CA LYS A 266 20.12 18.68 0.10
C LYS A 266 19.33 19.97 -0.02
N ASN A 267 18.59 20.28 1.03
CA ASN A 267 17.91 21.54 1.28
C ASN A 267 16.94 21.99 0.17
N ALA A 268 16.18 21.10 -0.50
CA ALA A 268 15.14 21.56 -1.42
C ALA A 268 13.96 22.21 -0.68
N HIS A 269 13.18 23.08 -1.33
CA HIS A 269 11.93 23.58 -0.74
C HIS A 269 10.91 22.45 -0.59
N VAL A 270 10.81 21.57 -1.60
CA VAL A 270 9.91 20.43 -1.61
C VAL A 270 10.66 19.15 -2.00
N TYR A 271 10.48 18.09 -1.21
CA TYR A 271 10.72 16.71 -1.60
C TYR A 271 9.37 16.08 -1.93
N PHE A 272 9.25 15.45 -3.08
CA PHE A 272 7.99 14.88 -3.57
C PHE A 272 8.15 13.38 -3.79
N MET A 273 7.31 12.57 -3.16
CA MET A 273 7.26 11.12 -3.33
C MET A 273 5.87 10.74 -3.83
N ARG A 274 5.75 10.25 -5.07
CA ARG A 274 4.47 9.87 -5.64
C ARG A 274 4.43 8.40 -5.99
N ARG A 275 3.47 7.65 -5.45
CA ARG A 275 3.30 6.20 -5.70
C ARG A 275 4.62 5.46 -5.56
N LEU A 276 5.28 5.75 -4.44
CA LEU A 276 6.60 5.21 -4.12
C LEU A 276 6.49 4.35 -2.88
N LEU A 277 5.97 4.91 -1.80
CA LEU A 277 5.95 4.20 -0.54
C LEU A 277 5.09 2.95 -0.64
N HIS A 278 3.97 2.93 -1.38
CA HIS A 278 3.13 1.74 -1.52
C HIS A 278 3.81 0.48 -2.09
N ASP A 279 4.98 0.60 -2.71
CA ASP A 279 5.75 -0.52 -3.26
C ASP A 279 6.54 -1.26 -2.18
N PHE A 280 6.74 -0.62 -1.01
CA PHE A 280 7.62 -1.10 0.03
C PHE A 280 6.86 -1.31 1.34
N TYR A 281 7.33 -2.27 2.14
CA TYR A 281 6.83 -2.48 3.49
C TYR A 281 7.42 -1.45 4.46
N ASN A 282 6.79 -1.28 5.62
CA ASN A 282 7.02 -0.13 6.51
C ASN A 282 8.49 0.11 6.92
N PRO A 283 9.28 -0.89 7.34
CA PRO A 283 10.71 -0.72 7.61
C PRO A 283 11.49 -0.07 6.46
N VAL A 284 11.29 -0.52 5.21
CA VAL A 284 11.98 0.10 4.05
C VAL A 284 11.46 1.50 3.79
N CYS A 285 10.16 1.76 3.98
CA CYS A 285 9.62 3.12 3.92
C CYS A 285 10.26 4.03 4.95
N VAL A 286 10.44 3.56 6.18
CA VAL A 286 11.13 4.31 7.24
C VAL A 286 12.56 4.65 6.83
N ASP A 287 13.29 3.73 6.20
CA ASP A 287 14.64 4.00 5.71
C ASP A 287 14.65 5.04 4.57
N ILE A 288 13.73 4.93 3.60
CA ILE A 288 13.55 5.92 2.52
C ILE A 288 13.23 7.31 3.10
N LEU A 289 12.33 7.35 4.07
CA LEU A 289 11.91 8.58 4.75
C LEU A 289 13.04 9.19 5.58
N LYS A 290 13.79 8.39 6.35
CA LYS A 290 14.97 8.84 7.12
C LYS A 290 16.04 9.44 6.21
N ASN A 291 16.31 8.79 5.08
CA ASN A 291 17.26 9.30 4.10
C ASN A 291 16.82 10.66 3.54
N THR A 292 15.52 10.82 3.25
CA THR A 292 14.97 12.09 2.75
C THR A 292 14.97 13.17 3.84
N ALA A 293 14.52 12.83 5.05
CA ALA A 293 14.51 13.72 6.21
C ALA A 293 15.92 14.26 6.53
N SER A 294 16.96 13.42 6.41
CA SER A 294 18.35 13.84 6.61
C SER A 294 18.86 14.88 5.60
N ALA A 295 18.17 15.04 4.47
CA ALA A 295 18.50 16.01 3.44
C ALA A 295 17.64 17.28 3.52
N MET A 296 16.58 17.29 4.33
CA MET A 296 15.69 18.45 4.51
C MET A 296 16.38 19.56 5.31
N GLY A 297 16.17 20.81 4.89
CA GLY A 297 16.41 21.99 5.71
C GLY A 297 15.19 22.38 6.56
N PRO A 298 15.31 23.36 7.48
CA PRO A 298 14.33 23.63 8.53
C PRO A 298 12.90 23.95 8.05
N ASP A 299 12.77 24.58 6.88
CA ASP A 299 11.51 24.96 6.25
C ASP A 299 11.17 24.09 5.02
N SER A 300 11.87 22.98 4.83
CA SER A 300 11.60 22.04 3.74
C SER A 300 10.33 21.26 4.03
N ARG A 301 9.60 20.89 2.97
CA ARG A 301 8.40 20.06 3.07
C ARG A 301 8.63 18.75 2.34
N LEU A 302 8.20 17.64 2.94
CA LEU A 302 8.04 16.39 2.21
C LEU A 302 6.55 16.21 1.89
N ILE A 303 6.24 15.96 0.63
CA ILE A 303 4.89 15.72 0.14
C ILE A 303 4.82 14.28 -0.38
N VAL A 304 4.05 13.43 0.31
CA VAL A 304 3.79 12.04 -0.09
C VAL A 304 2.43 11.98 -0.80
N SER A 305 2.45 11.71 -2.11
CA SER A 305 1.25 11.51 -2.92
C SER A 305 1.02 10.02 -3.14
N ASP A 306 0.11 9.44 -2.38
CA ASP A 306 -0.20 8.01 -2.45
C ASP A 306 -1.71 7.77 -2.27
N MET A 307 -2.12 6.53 -2.49
CA MET A 307 -3.50 6.10 -2.27
C MET A 307 -3.73 5.85 -0.77
N LEU A 308 -4.84 6.37 -0.24
CA LEU A 308 -5.28 6.15 1.14
C LEU A 308 -6.46 5.19 1.16
N VAL A 309 -6.33 4.10 1.89
CA VAL A 309 -7.41 3.11 2.03
C VAL A 309 -8.09 3.26 3.41
N PRO A 310 -9.44 3.23 3.48
CA PRO A 310 -10.16 3.20 4.75
C PRO A 310 -9.79 1.96 5.58
N ASP A 311 -9.94 2.04 6.90
CA ASP A 311 -9.56 0.95 7.80
C ASP A 311 -10.16 -0.43 7.38
N ARG A 312 -9.23 -1.38 7.09
CA ARG A 312 -9.37 -2.71 6.43
C ARG A 312 -9.87 -2.62 4.97
N VAL A 313 -9.13 -3.02 3.92
CA VAL A 313 -8.10 -4.05 3.69
C VAL A 313 -7.12 -3.53 2.61
N GLU A 314 -5.81 -3.75 2.83
CA GLU A 314 -4.67 -3.69 1.89
C GLU A 314 -4.51 -2.45 0.97
N GLU A 315 -4.33 -1.27 1.58
CA GLU A 315 -3.19 -0.34 1.37
C GLU A 315 -3.01 0.49 2.68
N ARG A 316 -2.12 1.50 2.73
CA ARG A 316 -1.85 2.23 3.99
C ARG A 316 -3.04 3.08 4.46
N THR A 317 -3.31 2.95 5.75
CA THR A 317 -4.20 3.81 6.54
C THR A 317 -3.49 5.08 7.00
N MET A 318 -4.26 6.06 7.49
CA MET A 318 -3.67 7.32 8.00
C MET A 318 -2.74 7.06 9.20
N THR A 319 -3.15 6.17 10.11
CA THR A 319 -2.35 5.80 11.30
C THR A 319 -1.04 5.12 10.92
N GLU A 320 -1.02 4.32 9.85
CA GLU A 320 0.22 3.74 9.35
C GLU A 320 1.15 4.78 8.73
N PHE A 321 0.61 5.76 7.99
CA PHE A 321 1.41 6.90 7.49
C PHE A 321 1.99 7.73 8.64
N GLU A 322 1.19 8.09 9.64
CA GLU A 322 1.65 8.82 10.82
C GLU A 322 2.76 8.05 11.56
N SER A 323 2.61 6.72 11.69
CA SER A 323 3.61 5.87 12.35
C SER A 323 4.96 5.87 11.64
N ILE A 324 4.98 5.72 10.30
CA ILE A 324 6.25 5.71 9.56
C ILE A 324 6.89 7.11 9.49
N PHE A 325 6.09 8.18 9.48
CA PHE A 325 6.59 9.55 9.57
C PHE A 325 7.24 9.81 10.94
N ALA A 326 6.57 9.45 12.03
CA ALA A 326 7.11 9.61 13.38
C ALA A 326 8.43 8.84 13.56
N GLN A 327 8.52 7.61 13.06
CA GLN A 327 9.75 6.81 13.07
C GLN A 327 10.89 7.42 12.25
N ALA A 328 10.57 8.26 11.28
CA ALA A 328 11.53 9.02 10.48
C ALA A 328 11.83 10.42 11.04
N GLY A 329 11.24 10.79 12.18
CA GLY A 329 11.40 12.14 12.76
C GLY A 329 10.63 13.22 12.01
N LEU A 330 9.54 12.85 11.32
CA LEU A 330 8.68 13.75 10.56
C LEU A 330 7.31 13.87 11.22
N GLU A 331 6.76 15.08 11.21
CA GLU A 331 5.39 15.36 11.68
C GLU A 331 4.46 15.59 10.48
N LEU A 332 3.26 14.99 10.50
CA LEU A 332 2.21 15.26 9.52
C LEU A 332 1.62 16.65 9.76
N VAL A 333 1.72 17.52 8.76
CA VAL A 333 1.25 18.91 8.80
C VAL A 333 -0.16 19.03 8.23
N LYS A 334 -0.41 18.40 7.07
CA LYS A 334 -1.67 18.56 6.35
C LYS A 334 -1.96 17.42 5.37
N VAL A 335 -3.24 17.11 5.22
CA VAL A 335 -3.77 16.18 4.22
C VAL A 335 -4.52 16.95 3.14
N TYR A 336 -4.21 16.68 1.88
CA TYR A 336 -4.88 17.22 0.70
C TYR A 336 -5.57 16.07 -0.04
N GLU A 337 -6.90 16.09 -0.12
CA GLU A 337 -7.68 15.04 -0.77
C GLU A 337 -7.86 15.33 -2.26
N SER A 338 -7.80 14.29 -3.10
CA SER A 338 -8.17 14.42 -4.52
C SER A 338 -9.68 14.40 -4.70
N GLY A 339 -10.18 15.18 -5.68
CA GLY A 339 -11.54 15.03 -6.18
C GLY A 339 -11.78 13.76 -7.01
N LEU A 340 -10.71 13.02 -7.34
CA LEU A 340 -10.71 11.81 -8.17
C LEU A 340 -10.09 10.63 -7.41
N GLY A 341 -10.90 9.60 -7.13
CA GLY A 341 -10.43 8.35 -6.53
C GLY A 341 -10.07 8.47 -5.04
N ARG A 342 -9.06 7.71 -4.59
CA ARG A 342 -8.60 7.66 -3.19
C ARG A 342 -7.19 8.23 -2.99
N THR A 343 -6.66 8.91 -3.99
CA THR A 343 -5.32 9.53 -3.91
C THR A 343 -5.37 10.76 -3.01
N ILE A 344 -4.37 10.90 -2.15
CA ILE A 344 -4.16 12.06 -1.28
C ILE A 344 -2.73 12.59 -1.43
N MET A 345 -2.47 13.80 -0.94
CA MET A 345 -1.12 14.28 -0.63
C MET A 345 -0.98 14.58 0.85
N LEU A 346 0.05 14.02 1.48
CA LEU A 346 0.41 14.20 2.88
C LEU A 346 1.62 15.12 2.96
N GLU A 347 1.45 16.31 3.53
CA GLU A 347 2.53 17.26 3.78
C GLU A 347 3.14 17.00 5.16
N THR A 348 4.46 16.87 5.23
CA THR A 348 5.20 16.64 6.48
C THR A 348 6.33 17.64 6.68
N SER A 349 6.73 17.83 7.94
CA SER A 349 7.81 18.72 8.37
C SER A 349 8.85 17.95 9.19
N SER A 350 10.12 18.38 9.10
CA SER A 350 11.22 17.90 9.96
C SER A 350 11.37 18.69 11.27
N GLU A 351 10.70 19.84 11.39
CA GLU A 351 10.61 20.59 12.65
C GLU A 351 9.17 20.66 13.15
N PRO A 352 8.93 20.58 14.48
CA PRO A 352 7.61 20.77 15.06
C PRO A 352 7.08 22.16 14.71
N SER A 353 5.91 22.23 14.08
CA SER A 353 5.33 23.53 13.72
C SER A 353 4.93 24.31 14.98
N PRO A 354 5.36 25.57 15.18
CA PRO A 354 4.96 26.37 16.33
C PRO A 354 3.46 26.72 16.35
N ASP A 355 2.73 26.51 15.24
CA ASP A 355 1.32 26.88 15.08
C ASP A 355 0.33 25.72 15.12
N PHE A 356 0.77 24.47 15.31
CA PHE A 356 -0.15 23.34 15.39
C PHE A 356 -0.56 23.03 16.84
N ARG A 357 -1.47 23.84 17.39
CA ARG A 357 -2.36 23.31 18.43
C ARG A 357 -3.35 22.38 17.74
N LEU A 358 -3.32 21.10 18.11
CA LEU A 358 -4.39 20.13 17.86
C LEU A 358 -5.75 20.84 17.90
N ARG A 359 -6.39 21.05 16.74
CA ARG A 359 -7.82 21.32 16.74
C ARG A 359 -8.47 20.04 17.27
N PRO A 360 -9.34 20.11 18.28
CA PRO A 360 -10.09 18.93 18.69
C PRO A 360 -10.89 18.48 17.48
N CYS A 361 -10.65 17.24 17.05
CA CYS A 361 -11.41 16.56 16.04
C CYS A 361 -12.91 16.80 16.34
N GLN A 362 -13.63 17.43 15.41
CA GLN A 362 -15.08 17.52 15.53
C GLN A 362 -15.59 16.09 15.66
N GLN A 363 -16.30 15.86 16.77
CA GLN A 363 -16.80 14.57 17.22
C GLN A 363 -17.23 13.70 16.04
N SER A 364 -16.35 12.75 15.69
CA SER A 364 -16.71 11.61 14.86
C SER A 364 -17.92 10.92 15.50
N PRO A 365 -18.94 10.53 14.72
CA PRO A 365 -20.05 9.75 15.23
C PRO A 365 -19.48 8.51 15.94
N ARG A 366 -19.99 8.26 17.16
CA ARG A 366 -19.48 7.26 18.11
C ARG A 366 -18.95 6.00 17.41
N ARG A 367 -17.64 5.76 17.57
CA ARG A 367 -16.97 4.50 17.24
C ARG A 367 -17.78 3.32 17.83
N PRO A 368 -18.00 2.24 17.09
CA PRO A 368 -18.28 0.94 17.71
C PRO A 368 -17.07 0.54 18.57
N PRO A 369 -17.25 -0.13 19.72
CA PRO A 369 -16.14 -0.45 20.61
C PRO A 369 -15.23 -1.50 19.96
N GLY A 370 -13.97 -1.13 19.73
CA GLY A 370 -12.91 -2.01 19.24
C GLY A 370 -11.53 -1.40 19.55
N PHE A 371 -10.89 -1.95 20.58
CA PHE A 371 -9.50 -1.79 21.06
C PHE A 371 -8.84 -0.41 20.90
N ALA A 372 -9.00 0.44 21.92
CA ALA A 372 -8.00 1.48 22.22
C ALA A 372 -6.76 0.79 22.80
N ALA A 373 -5.56 1.28 22.46
CA ALA A 373 -4.33 0.84 23.12
C ALA A 373 -4.43 1.14 24.63
N ALA A 374 -3.96 0.21 25.46
CA ALA A 374 -3.87 0.44 26.89
C ALA A 374 -2.90 1.60 27.19
N PRO A 375 -3.15 2.44 28.20
CA PRO A 375 -2.12 3.36 28.67
C PRO A 375 -0.93 2.54 29.20
N PHE A 376 0.29 2.98 28.91
CA PHE A 376 1.50 2.38 29.48
C PHE A 376 1.65 2.75 30.96
N CYS A 377 2.40 1.94 31.70
CA CYS A 377 2.72 2.18 33.11
C CYS A 377 3.68 3.35 33.25
N VAL A 378 3.43 4.22 34.22
CA VAL A 378 4.30 5.35 34.56
C VAL A 378 5.03 5.03 35.86
N ARG A 379 6.36 5.03 35.83
CA ARG A 379 7.21 4.72 37.00
C ARG A 379 6.98 5.75 38.12
N GLN A 380 6.79 5.26 39.32
CA GLN A 380 6.72 6.07 40.54
C GLN A 380 8.10 6.17 41.17
N GLU A 381 8.65 7.39 41.24
CA GLU A 381 10.00 7.65 41.74
C GLU A 381 10.02 8.18 43.19
N ASP A 382 8.95 8.86 43.66
CA ASP A 382 8.92 9.46 45.00
C ASP A 382 7.50 9.50 45.64
N PRO A 383 7.24 8.68 46.68
CA PRO A 383 8.05 7.51 47.06
C PRO A 383 7.90 6.40 46.02
N ALA A 384 8.99 5.69 45.72
CA ALA A 384 8.90 4.46 44.93
C ALA A 384 8.10 3.38 45.69
N PRO A 385 7.36 2.51 44.98
CA PRO A 385 6.62 1.42 45.61
C PRO A 385 7.57 0.48 46.37
N THR A 386 7.08 -0.03 47.49
CA THR A 386 7.77 -1.06 48.27
C THR A 386 7.80 -2.41 47.52
N GLU A 387 8.63 -3.34 47.98
CA GLU A 387 8.69 -4.71 47.44
C GLU A 387 7.31 -5.41 47.52
N GLU A 388 6.61 -5.26 48.65
CA GLU A 388 5.27 -5.83 48.87
C GLU A 388 4.22 -5.21 47.92
N GLU A 389 4.23 -3.88 47.74
CA GLU A 389 3.33 -3.21 46.79
C GLU A 389 3.62 -3.60 45.34
N THR A 390 4.89 -3.78 44.98
CA THR A 390 5.28 -4.21 43.62
C THR A 390 4.91 -5.68 43.39
N GLU A 391 5.01 -6.53 44.40
CA GLU A 391 4.53 -7.93 44.34
C GLU A 391 3.00 -7.99 44.15
N GLU A 392 2.23 -7.10 44.79
CA GLU A 392 0.78 -6.99 44.54
C GLU A 392 0.47 -6.58 43.09
N LEU A 393 1.20 -5.60 42.54
CA LEU A 393 1.08 -5.19 41.14
C LEU A 393 1.42 -6.34 40.19
N PHE A 394 2.47 -7.10 40.50
CA PHE A 394 2.83 -8.30 39.76
C PHE A 394 1.70 -9.35 39.78
N ASN A 395 1.10 -9.61 40.92
CA ASN A 395 -0.01 -10.57 41.03
C ASN A 395 -1.22 -10.13 40.20
N ALA A 396 -1.52 -8.83 40.18
CA ALA A 396 -2.56 -8.26 39.32
C ALA A 396 -2.22 -8.39 37.83
N PHE A 397 -0.98 -8.09 37.44
CA PHE A 397 -0.47 -8.31 36.09
C PHE A 397 -0.59 -9.78 35.66
N ALA A 398 -0.10 -10.73 36.46
CA ALA A 398 -0.13 -12.16 36.12
C ALA A 398 -1.57 -12.68 35.96
N LYS A 399 -2.48 -12.20 36.81
CA LYS A 399 -3.92 -12.48 36.68
C LYS A 399 -4.48 -11.91 35.39
N ALA A 400 -4.21 -10.65 35.05
CA ALA A 400 -4.67 -10.04 33.81
C ALA A 400 -4.09 -10.76 32.57
N PHE A 401 -2.79 -11.04 32.59
CA PHE A 401 -2.03 -11.58 31.46
C PHE A 401 -2.37 -13.04 31.15
N ILE A 402 -2.57 -13.87 32.18
CA ILE A 402 -2.78 -15.31 32.03
C ILE A 402 -4.23 -15.71 32.33
N THR A 403 -4.72 -15.41 33.53
CA THR A 403 -5.98 -15.95 34.05
C THR A 403 -7.20 -15.31 33.40
N ASP A 404 -7.23 -13.98 33.34
CA ASP A 404 -8.34 -13.22 32.76
C ASP A 404 -8.19 -13.07 31.24
N ASN A 405 -7.00 -13.37 30.71
CA ASN A 405 -6.63 -13.20 29.30
C ASN A 405 -6.96 -11.79 28.78
N ASN A 406 -6.79 -10.79 29.63
CA ASN A 406 -7.08 -9.39 29.36
C ASN A 406 -5.78 -8.66 29.05
N ILE A 407 -5.38 -8.73 27.78
CA ILE A 407 -4.12 -8.15 27.32
C ILE A 407 -4.08 -6.63 27.48
N THR A 408 -5.22 -5.95 27.35
CA THR A 408 -5.33 -4.50 27.57
C THR A 408 -5.01 -4.14 29.02
N GLU A 409 -5.56 -4.86 29.98
CA GLU A 409 -5.25 -4.63 31.40
C GLU A 409 -3.80 -4.98 31.73
N ALA A 410 -3.30 -6.11 31.22
CA ALA A 410 -1.93 -6.55 31.46
C ALA A 410 -0.88 -5.51 31.00
N PHE A 411 -1.14 -4.83 29.88
CA PHE A 411 -0.22 -3.80 29.39
C PHE A 411 -0.22 -2.52 30.21
N THR A 412 -1.21 -2.29 31.10
CA THR A 412 -1.18 -1.13 32.01
C THR A 412 -0.04 -1.19 33.03
N TYR A 413 0.62 -2.35 33.17
CA TYR A 413 1.76 -2.57 34.06
C TYR A 413 3.12 -2.49 33.36
N ILE A 414 3.16 -2.26 32.04
CA ILE A 414 4.41 -2.26 31.24
C ILE A 414 4.84 -0.83 30.93
N ALA A 415 6.11 -0.49 31.20
CA ALA A 415 6.67 0.82 30.92
C ALA A 415 6.80 1.08 29.40
N GLU A 416 6.71 2.35 28.98
CA GLU A 416 6.80 2.74 27.57
C GLU A 416 8.12 2.27 26.91
N ASP A 417 9.21 2.40 27.66
CA ASP A 417 10.60 2.15 27.25
C ASP A 417 11.11 0.76 27.65
N TYR A 418 10.23 -0.20 27.98
CA TYR A 418 10.65 -1.49 28.48
C TYR A 418 11.56 -2.26 27.48
N ILE A 419 12.52 -3.03 27.99
CA ILE A 419 13.48 -3.77 27.18
C ILE A 419 13.02 -5.22 27.02
N ASN A 420 13.06 -5.73 25.78
CA ASN A 420 12.69 -7.11 25.48
C ASN A 420 13.94 -7.92 25.07
N HIS A 421 14.18 -9.03 25.75
CA HIS A 421 15.32 -9.90 25.48
C HIS A 421 15.00 -11.09 24.56
N ASN A 422 13.76 -11.21 24.07
CA ASN A 422 13.44 -12.17 23.02
C ASN A 422 14.11 -11.74 21.69
N PRO A 423 14.98 -12.55 21.07
CA PRO A 423 15.66 -12.20 19.81
C PRO A 423 14.72 -11.90 18.63
N LEU A 424 13.45 -12.29 18.72
CA LEU A 424 12.42 -12.08 17.69
C LEU A 424 11.56 -10.84 17.95
N ALA A 425 11.76 -10.13 19.07
CA ALA A 425 11.00 -8.93 19.44
C ALA A 425 11.93 -7.71 19.59
N GLN A 426 11.40 -6.51 19.34
CA GLN A 426 12.12 -5.25 19.60
C GLN A 426 11.78 -4.73 21.00
N ASN A 427 12.58 -3.79 21.50
CA ASN A 427 12.30 -3.06 22.74
C ASN A 427 11.07 -2.14 22.57
N GLY A 428 10.45 -1.80 23.68
CA GLY A 428 9.43 -0.76 23.80
C GLY A 428 8.00 -1.29 23.74
N PHE A 429 7.12 -0.62 24.49
CA PHE A 429 5.72 -0.96 24.72
C PHE A 429 4.96 -1.31 23.43
N MET A 430 5.11 -0.47 22.40
CA MET A 430 4.38 -0.65 21.15
C MET A 430 4.83 -1.88 20.36
N SER A 431 6.09 -2.31 20.50
CA SER A 431 6.56 -3.54 19.84
C SER A 431 5.83 -4.76 20.40
N ALA A 432 5.81 -4.94 21.73
CA ALA A 432 5.05 -6.02 22.35
C ALA A 432 3.54 -5.89 22.15
N TRP A 433 2.99 -4.68 22.22
CA TRP A 433 1.55 -4.46 22.04
C TRP A 433 1.10 -4.90 20.65
N ASN A 434 1.85 -4.53 19.62
CA ASN A 434 1.51 -4.88 18.23
C ASN A 434 1.61 -6.39 17.98
N ILE A 435 2.54 -7.08 18.64
CA ILE A 435 2.66 -8.54 18.55
C ILE A 435 1.51 -9.23 19.31
N LEU A 436 1.29 -8.85 20.57
CA LEU A 436 0.44 -9.62 21.48
C LEU A 436 -1.04 -9.25 21.40
N SER A 437 -1.41 -7.98 21.17
CA SER A 437 -2.81 -7.53 21.25
C SER A 437 -3.76 -8.24 20.26
N GLY A 438 -3.26 -8.65 19.09
CA GLY A 438 -4.05 -9.33 18.06
C GLY A 438 -4.14 -10.85 18.23
N ILE A 439 -3.23 -11.47 18.98
CA ILE A 439 -3.11 -12.94 19.06
C ILE A 439 -3.36 -13.49 20.46
N TRP A 440 -3.02 -12.75 21.51
CA TRP A 440 -2.96 -13.27 22.88
C TRP A 440 -4.33 -13.74 23.37
N GLY A 441 -5.39 -13.00 23.04
CA GLY A 441 -6.77 -13.35 23.37
C GLY A 441 -7.21 -14.71 22.79
N GLY A 442 -6.62 -15.15 21.67
CA GLY A 442 -6.94 -16.43 21.02
C GLY A 442 -6.18 -17.64 21.57
N ILE A 443 -5.18 -17.43 22.44
CA ILE A 443 -4.36 -18.50 23.00
C ILE A 443 -4.94 -18.94 24.34
N SER A 444 -5.29 -20.22 24.48
CA SER A 444 -5.70 -20.78 25.77
C SER A 444 -4.47 -20.96 26.66
N LYS A 445 -4.54 -20.45 27.89
CA LYS A 445 -3.43 -20.43 28.85
C LYS A 445 -3.87 -21.02 30.20
N THR A 446 -2.96 -21.70 30.89
CA THR A 446 -3.20 -22.21 32.25
C THR A 446 -1.99 -21.93 33.11
N LEU A 447 -2.19 -21.12 34.17
CA LEU A 447 -1.13 -20.78 35.11
C LEU A 447 -0.65 -22.05 35.84
N ILE A 448 0.66 -22.27 35.82
CA ILE A 448 1.35 -23.36 36.54
C ILE A 448 1.88 -22.83 37.88
N GLY A 449 2.46 -21.62 37.88
CA GLY A 449 2.92 -20.97 39.10
C GLY A 449 3.52 -19.60 38.85
N THR A 450 3.66 -18.82 39.92
CA THR A 450 4.35 -17.52 39.92
C THR A 450 5.43 -17.51 41.00
N ALA A 451 6.42 -16.63 40.85
CA ALA A 451 7.39 -16.31 41.87
C ALA A 451 7.76 -14.83 41.79
N TYR A 452 8.12 -14.25 42.92
CA TYR A 452 8.59 -12.88 43.05
C TYR A 452 9.77 -12.84 44.02
N ASP A 453 10.84 -12.14 43.67
CA ASP A 453 12.00 -11.93 44.53
C ASP A 453 12.65 -10.58 44.21
N ALA A 454 12.69 -9.69 45.19
CA ALA A 454 13.22 -8.33 45.07
C ALA A 454 12.53 -7.51 43.96
N ASP A 455 13.21 -7.28 42.83
CA ASP A 455 12.72 -6.54 41.66
C ASP A 455 12.38 -7.47 40.49
N MET A 456 12.38 -8.78 40.71
CA MET A 456 12.19 -9.77 39.66
C MET A 456 10.93 -10.61 39.89
N SER A 457 10.20 -10.89 38.82
CA SER A 457 9.04 -11.78 38.86
C SER A 457 9.05 -12.83 37.75
N TRP A 458 8.36 -13.94 37.98
CA TRP A 458 8.25 -15.06 37.07
C TRP A 458 6.81 -15.53 36.92
N VAL A 459 6.39 -15.78 35.68
CA VAL A 459 5.09 -16.39 35.35
C VAL A 459 5.32 -17.65 34.55
N ASN A 460 4.96 -18.80 35.11
CA ASN A 460 5.04 -20.10 34.44
C ASN A 460 3.63 -20.58 34.08
N TYR A 461 3.41 -20.92 32.81
CA TYR A 461 2.11 -21.33 32.31
C TYR A 461 2.21 -22.27 31.11
N GLN A 462 1.15 -23.05 30.91
CA GLN A 462 0.95 -23.81 29.70
C GLN A 462 0.18 -22.96 28.69
N ALA A 463 0.67 -22.85 27.46
CA ALA A 463 0.01 -22.16 26.35
C ALA A 463 -0.31 -23.13 25.20
N SER A 464 -1.54 -23.07 24.67
CA SER A 464 -1.97 -23.91 23.56
C SER A 464 -1.14 -23.62 22.30
N GLY A 465 -0.48 -24.64 21.75
CA GLY A 465 0.35 -24.51 20.55
C GLY A 465 1.78 -24.03 20.78
N LEU A 466 2.10 -23.49 21.96
CA LEU A 466 3.43 -22.97 22.31
C LEU A 466 4.15 -23.78 23.39
N GLY A 467 3.44 -24.66 24.12
CA GLY A 467 4.04 -25.49 25.16
C GLY A 467 4.08 -24.81 26.52
N THR A 468 5.02 -25.22 27.37
CA THR A 468 5.23 -24.62 28.70
C THR A 468 6.20 -23.44 28.56
N ILE A 469 5.79 -22.27 29.05
CA ILE A 469 6.56 -21.02 28.97
C ILE A 469 6.84 -20.52 30.39
N VAL A 470 8.02 -19.97 30.60
CA VAL A 470 8.38 -19.19 31.79
C VAL A 470 8.78 -17.80 31.31
N ASP A 471 8.00 -16.80 31.67
CA ASP A 471 8.36 -15.39 31.47
C ASP A 471 8.99 -14.84 32.74
N ARG A 472 10.11 -14.13 32.62
CA ARG A 472 10.75 -13.39 33.70
C ARG A 472 10.68 -11.89 33.42
N PHE A 473 10.37 -11.09 34.44
CA PHE A 473 10.22 -9.64 34.33
C PHE A 473 11.04 -8.91 35.40
N ARG A 474 11.63 -7.77 35.04
CA ARG A 474 12.23 -6.82 36.00
C ARG A 474 11.26 -5.66 36.24
N TRP A 475 11.10 -5.27 37.49
CA TRP A 475 10.24 -4.18 37.94
C TRP A 475 11.06 -2.96 38.33
N GLU A 476 10.55 -1.78 38.00
CA GLU A 476 11.16 -0.49 38.33
C GLU A 476 10.06 0.56 38.52
N GLY A 477 10.00 1.19 39.69
CA GLY A 477 8.98 2.19 40.01
C GLY A 477 7.53 1.66 39.90
N GLY A 478 7.29 0.38 40.18
CA GLY A 478 5.99 -0.27 40.05
C GLY A 478 5.62 -0.71 38.63
N CYS A 479 6.52 -0.57 37.65
CA CYS A 479 6.29 -0.96 36.26
C CYS A 479 7.23 -2.07 35.80
N ILE A 480 6.79 -2.93 34.89
CA ILE A 480 7.65 -3.87 34.17
C ILE A 480 8.55 -3.05 33.23
N ALA A 481 9.85 -3.12 33.49
CA ALA A 481 10.89 -2.41 32.75
C ALA A 481 11.67 -3.33 31.81
N GLU A 482 11.76 -4.64 32.09
CA GLU A 482 12.48 -5.59 31.25
C GLU A 482 11.81 -6.96 31.25
N HIS A 483 11.98 -7.73 30.16
CA HIS A 483 11.33 -9.03 29.94
C HIS A 483 12.26 -10.05 29.26
N TRP A 484 12.19 -11.31 29.71
CA TRP A 484 12.87 -12.48 29.13
C TRP A 484 11.91 -13.68 29.04
N ASP A 485 11.98 -14.43 27.94
CA ASP A 485 11.16 -15.64 27.71
C ASP A 485 11.94 -16.84 27.12
N GLN A 486 13.24 -16.67 26.83
CA GLN A 486 14.08 -17.70 26.20
C GLN A 486 14.84 -18.52 27.23
N GLY A 487 14.37 -19.75 27.50
CA GLY A 487 15.09 -20.72 28.34
C GLY A 487 15.04 -20.42 29.84
N GLU A 488 14.17 -19.51 30.25
CA GLU A 488 13.94 -19.14 31.65
C GLU A 488 13.41 -20.32 32.47
N ARG A 489 13.70 -20.32 33.76
CA ARG A 489 13.26 -21.34 34.71
C ARG A 489 12.74 -20.66 35.96
N MET A 490 11.73 -21.27 36.58
CA MET A 490 11.29 -20.85 37.90
C MET A 490 12.46 -20.89 38.88
N PRO A 491 12.61 -19.87 39.76
CA PRO A 491 13.63 -19.91 40.79
C PRO A 491 13.40 -21.12 41.70
N ALA A 492 14.49 -21.68 42.24
CA ALA A 492 14.37 -22.67 43.31
C ALA A 492 13.69 -22.00 44.50
N ALA A 493 12.70 -22.65 45.13
CA ALA A 493 11.88 -22.04 46.17
C ALA A 493 12.73 -21.30 47.22
N THR A 494 12.68 -19.98 47.19
CA THR A 494 13.30 -19.10 48.18
C THR A 494 12.30 -18.06 48.65
N ARG A 495 11.45 -18.47 49.60
CA ARG A 495 11.19 -17.80 50.90
C ARG A 495 10.25 -18.66 51.75
N GLN A 496 10.56 -18.74 53.05
CA GLN A 496 9.73 -19.25 54.14
C GLN A 496 8.88 -18.11 54.68
#